data_AF-A0A4Q3HR07-F1
#
_entry.id   AF-A0A4Q3HR07-F1
#
_cell.length_a   1.000
_cell.length_b   1.000
_cell.length_c   1.000
_cell.angle_alpha   90.00
_cell.angle_beta   90.00
_cell.angle_gamma   90.00
#
_symmetry.space_group_name_H-M   'P 1'
#
loop_
_entity.id
_entity.type
_entity.pdbx_description
1 polymer ?
#
loop_
_entity_poly.entity_id
_entity_poly.type
_entity_poly.pdbx_seq_one_letter_code
_entity_poly.pdbx_strand_id
1 'polypeptide(L)' 'IYRPADTNGDWTLEVISQTEVVTSWEETFATDKDAWEEFLATAERDGIKSFLEEDDGQSVH' A
#
# COMPACT_ATOMS: atom_id res chain seq x y z
N ILE A 1 -4.01 4.91 4.24
CA ILE A 1 -4.30 5.84 3.11
C ILE A 1 -4.31 7.26 3.64
N TYR A 2 -3.37 8.09 3.20
CA TYR A 2 -3.25 9.48 3.63
C TYR A 2 -2.72 10.34 2.49
N ARG A 3 -2.77 11.67 2.66
CA ARG A 3 -2.08 12.61 1.79
C ARG A 3 -1.56 13.80 2.62
N PRO A 4 -0.44 14.43 2.22
CA PRO A 4 0.01 15.67 2.85
C PRO A 4 -1.04 16.77 2.70
N ALA A 5 -1.18 17.60 3.74
CA ALA A 5 -1.92 18.85 3.60
C ALA A 5 -1.18 19.75 2.59
N ASP A 6 -1.93 20.57 1.85
CA ASP A 6 -1.42 21.51 0.83
C ASP A 6 -0.85 20.89 -0.46
N THR A 7 -0.94 19.57 -0.67
CA THR A 7 -0.69 18.95 -2.00
C THR A 7 -1.99 18.59 -2.70
N ASN A 8 -2.00 18.67 -4.03
CA ASN A 8 -3.21 18.49 -4.84
C ASN A 8 -3.35 17.09 -5.46
N GLY A 9 -2.48 16.12 -5.14
CA GLY A 9 -2.49 14.89 -5.92
C GLY A 9 -1.59 13.73 -5.53
N ASP A 10 -1.21 13.56 -4.26
CA ASP A 10 -0.36 12.42 -3.89
C ASP A 10 -0.94 11.68 -2.70
N TRP A 11 -1.89 10.80 -2.97
CA TRP A 11 -2.37 9.84 -1.97
C TRP A 11 -1.34 8.72 -1.82
N THR A 12 -1.05 8.38 -0.58
CA THR A 12 -0.14 7.29 -0.22
C THR A 12 -0.93 6.17 0.43
N LEU A 13 -0.63 4.94 0.04
CA LEU A 13 -1.09 3.73 0.69
C LEU A 13 0.02 3.17 1.57
N GLU A 14 -0.35 2.90 2.82
CA GLU A 14 0.46 2.13 3.76
C GLU A 14 -0.48 1.15 4.46
N VAL A 15 -0.03 -0.10 4.56
CA VAL A 15 -0.71 -1.17 5.30
C VAL A 15 0.19 -1.51 6.47
N ILE A 16 -0.34 -1.30 7.68
CA ILE A 16 0.36 -1.61 8.93
C ILE A 16 -0.30 -2.86 9.51
N SER A 17 0.47 -3.92 9.63
CA SER A 17 -0.01 -5.19 10.15
C SER A 17 -0.03 -5.21 11.68
N GLN A 18 -0.68 -6.22 12.26
CA GLN A 18 -0.67 -6.45 13.71
C GLN A 18 0.72 -6.79 14.27
N THR A 19 1.67 -7.18 13.42
CA THR A 19 3.07 -7.45 13.78
C THR A 19 3.97 -6.25 13.53
N GLU A 20 3.38 -5.06 13.32
CA GLU A 20 4.09 -3.80 13.06
C GLU A 20 4.88 -3.80 11.74
N VAL A 21 4.59 -4.74 10.83
CA VAL A 21 5.12 -4.72 9.45
C VAL A 21 4.41 -3.63 8.68
N VAL A 22 5.18 -2.80 7.98
CA VAL A 22 4.67 -1.72 7.13
C VAL A 22 4.93 -2.06 5.67
N THR A 23 3.85 -2.29 4.93
CA THR A 23 3.90 -2.40 3.47
C THR A 23 3.56 -1.04 2.89
N SER A 24 4.49 -0.45 2.14
CA SER A 24 4.35 0.85 1.47
C SER A 24 4.52 0.72 -0.03
N TRP A 25 3.80 1.54 -0.78
CA TRP A 25 3.91 1.62 -2.24
C TRP A 25 4.81 2.81 -2.62
N GLU A 26 5.68 2.62 -3.61
CA GLU A 26 6.57 3.69 -4.10
C GLU A 26 5.81 4.73 -4.93
N GLU A 27 4.74 4.33 -5.60
CA GLU A 27 3.88 5.20 -6.42
C GLU A 27 2.76 5.83 -5.60
N THR A 28 2.42 7.07 -5.94
CA THR A 28 1.28 7.79 -5.36
C THR A 28 0.02 7.59 -6.19
N PHE A 29 -1.13 7.73 -5.55
CA PHE A 29 -2.44 7.56 -6.15
C PHE A 29 -3.13 8.90 -6.38
N ALA A 30 -3.93 8.98 -7.45
CA ALA A 30 -4.70 10.17 -7.77
C ALA A 30 -5.87 10.39 -6.78
N THR A 31 -6.48 9.30 -6.29
CA THR A 31 -7.57 9.32 -5.32
C THR A 31 -7.35 8.31 -4.20
N ASP A 32 -8.01 8.53 -3.06
CA ASP A 32 -8.06 7.53 -1.98
C ASP A 32 -8.73 6.23 -2.42
N LYS A 33 -9.66 6.33 -3.38
CA LYS A 33 -10.32 5.16 -3.98
C LYS A 33 -9.33 4.30 -4.76
N ASP A 34 -8.47 4.90 -5.58
CA ASP A 34 -7.46 4.16 -6.34
C ASP A 34 -6.49 3.45 -5.37
N ALA A 35 -6.07 4.12 -4.29
CA ALA A 35 -5.27 3.51 -3.23
C ALA A 35 -5.98 2.33 -2.55
N TRP A 36 -7.29 2.45 -2.30
CA TRP A 36 -8.06 1.34 -1.71
C TRP A 36 -8.23 0.16 -2.67
N GLU A 37 -8.44 0.43 -3.95
CA GLU A 37 -8.54 -0.61 -4.98
C GLU A 37 -7.23 -1.39 -5.12
N GLU A 38 -6.07 -0.73 -5.00
CA GLU A 38 -4.77 -1.40 -5.03
C GLU A 38 -4.53 -2.33 -3.83
N PHE A 39 -4.98 -1.91 -2.63
CA PHE A 39 -4.99 -2.80 -1.47
C PHE A 39 -5.82 -4.06 -1.72
N LEU A 40 -7.03 -3.92 -2.26
CA LEU A 40 -7.89 -5.05 -2.59
C LEU A 40 -7.26 -5.94 -3.65
N ALA A 41 -6.73 -5.36 -4.73
CA ALA A 41 -6.07 -6.11 -5.79
C ALA A 41 -4.88 -6.94 -5.26
N THR A 42 -4.07 -6.36 -4.39
CA THR A 42 -2.95 -7.05 -3.73
C THR A 42 -3.47 -8.16 -2.80
N ALA A 43 -4.49 -7.88 -1.98
CA ALA A 43 -5.09 -8.86 -1.08
C ALA A 43 -5.76 -10.02 -1.84
N GLU A 44 -6.34 -9.76 -3.01
CA GLU A 44 -6.95 -10.77 -3.87
C GLU A 44 -5.89 -11.61 -4.62
N ARG A 45 -4.80 -10.97 -5.08
CA ARG A 45 -3.71 -11.63 -5.81
C ARG A 45 -2.81 -12.48 -4.90
N ASP A 46 -2.37 -11.91 -3.79
CA ASP A 46 -1.33 -12.48 -2.92
C ASP A 46 -1.89 -13.02 -1.60
N GLY A 47 -3.16 -12.72 -1.30
CA GLY A 47 -3.83 -13.08 -0.06
C GLY A 47 -3.48 -12.12 1.08
N ILE A 48 -4.42 -11.89 2.00
CA ILE A 48 -4.23 -10.96 3.13
C ILE A 48 -3.02 -11.26 4.04
N LYS A 49 -2.49 -12.50 3.98
CA LYS A 49 -1.30 -12.90 4.75
C LYS A 49 -0.01 -12.31 4.20
N SER A 50 0.02 -11.88 2.93
CA SER A 50 1.20 -11.25 2.32
C SER A 50 1.66 -9.99 3.07
N PHE A 51 0.75 -9.31 3.78
CA PHE A 51 1.08 -8.14 4.60
C PHE A 51 1.65 -8.48 6.00
N LEU A 52 1.75 -9.76 6.38
CA LEU A 52 2.24 -10.17 7.70
C LEU A 52 3.74 -10.48 7.72
N GLU A 53 4.31 -10.79 6.56
CA GLU A 53 5.72 -11.10 6.38
C GLU A 53 6.39 -9.86 5.78
N GLU A 54 7.58 -9.49 6.26
CA GLU A 54 8.44 -8.60 5.48
C GLU A 54 8.74 -9.37 4.20
N ASP A 55 8.11 -9.00 3.07
CA ASP A 55 8.50 -9.54 1.78
C ASP A 55 9.92 -9.05 1.51
N ASP A 56 10.90 -9.83 1.95
CA ASP A 56 12.33 -9.57 1.83
C ASP A 56 12.81 -9.70 0.36
N GLY A 57 11.92 -9.59 -0.66
CA GLY A 57 12.31 -10.14 -1.96
C GLY A 57 11.45 -9.91 -3.20
N GLN A 58 10.76 -8.79 -3.37
CA GLN A 58 10.37 -8.41 -4.74
C GLN A 58 10.53 -6.91 -5.05
N SER A 59 11.77 -6.43 -5.01
CA SER A 59 12.19 -5.37 -5.93
C SER A 59 12.06 -5.88 -7.37
N VAL A 60 11.02 -5.48 -8.09
CA VAL A 60 10.97 -5.64 -9.55
C VAL A 60 11.42 -4.33 -10.19
N HIS A 61 12.47 -4.48 -11.00
CA HIS A 61 13.19 -3.46 -11.76
C HIS A 61 12.34 -2.75 -12.81
#